data_AF-A0A947E0U4-F1
#
_entry.id   AF-A0A947E0U4-F1
#
_cell.length_a   1.000
_cell.length_b   1.000
_cell.length_c   1.000
_cell.angle_alpha   90.00
_cell.angle_beta   90.00
_cell.angle_gamma   90.00
#
_symmetry.space_group_name_H-M   'P 1'
#
loop_
_entity.id
_entity.type
_entity.pdbx_description
1 polymer ?
#
loop_
_entity_poly.entity_id
_entity_poly.type
_entity_poly.pdbx_seq_one_letter_code
_entity_poly.pdbx_strand_id
1 'polypeptide(L)'
;AKDKGTGKENKITIKANSGLTEAEIQQMVKDAELNAAEDHRKLELVQARNQADAMVHSVKKSLGEHGDKLDTADKEKIEAALKETEEALKGEDKAAIEAKTELLMTASQKLGEKVYADAQAAQAAAGAAAGPEGDAPQAASAKASADDNVVDAEFKEVKDKK
;
A
#
# COMPACT_ATOMS: atom_id res chain seq x y z
N ALA A 1 -33.18 -21.48 37.70
CA ALA A 1 -34.56 -21.97 37.62
C ALA A 1 -35.11 -22.09 39.04
N LYS A 2 -36.33 -21.59 39.31
CA LYS A 2 -36.95 -21.54 40.64
C LYS A 2 -38.02 -22.62 40.74
N ASP A 3 -37.90 -23.51 41.72
CA ASP A 3 -38.94 -24.49 42.03
C ASP A 3 -40.07 -23.81 42.81
N LYS A 4 -41.30 -23.95 42.30
CA LYS A 4 -42.51 -23.27 42.81
C LYS A 4 -43.11 -23.94 44.06
N GLY A 5 -42.58 -25.08 44.53
CA GLY A 5 -43.14 -25.81 45.67
C GLY A 5 -42.53 -25.50 47.04
N THR A 6 -41.23 -25.18 47.11
CA THR A 6 -40.52 -25.08 48.41
C THR A 6 -39.84 -23.74 48.67
N GLY A 7 -39.85 -22.81 47.70
CA GLY A 7 -39.33 -21.45 47.85
C GLY A 7 -37.82 -21.32 48.08
N LYS A 8 -37.08 -22.44 48.21
CA LYS A 8 -35.64 -22.45 48.43
C LYS A 8 -34.90 -22.24 47.11
N GLU A 9 -34.27 -21.08 46.98
CA GLU A 9 -33.34 -20.78 45.88
C GLU A 9 -31.97 -21.40 46.17
N ASN A 10 -31.67 -22.52 45.52
CA ASN A 10 -30.30 -23.03 45.46
C ASN A 10 -29.54 -22.21 44.41
N LYS A 11 -28.82 -21.18 44.87
CA LYS A 11 -27.95 -20.35 44.04
C LYS A 11 -26.69 -21.13 43.68
N ILE A 12 -26.71 -21.85 42.56
CA ILE A 12 -25.51 -22.43 41.97
C ILE A 12 -24.70 -21.29 41.36
N THR A 13 -23.73 -20.77 42.11
CA THR A 13 -22.74 -19.83 41.60
C THR A 13 -21.69 -20.64 40.85
N ILE A 14 -21.74 -20.65 39.53
CA ILE A 14 -20.66 -21.22 38.72
C ILE A 14 -19.47 -20.28 38.86
N LYS A 15 -18.54 -20.61 39.76
CA LYS A 15 -17.20 -20.03 39.72
C LYS A 15 -16.48 -20.70 38.55
N ALA A 16 -16.30 -19.98 37.44
CA ALA A 16 -15.50 -20.44 36.33
C ALA A 16 -14.03 -20.56 36.78
N ASN A 17 -13.66 -21.70 37.35
CA ASN A 17 -12.29 -22.04 37.77
C ASN A 17 -11.48 -22.65 36.61
N SER A 18 -11.89 -22.42 35.37
CA SER A 18 -11.33 -23.00 34.14
C SER A 18 -10.94 -21.92 33.12
N GLY A 19 -10.49 -20.77 33.61
CA GLY A 19 -10.01 -19.66 32.79
C GLY A 19 -8.67 -19.14 33.29
N LEU A 20 -8.01 -18.34 32.46
CA LEU A 20 -6.81 -17.60 32.82
C LEU A 20 -7.08 -16.78 34.08
N THR A 21 -6.14 -16.80 35.02
CA THR A 21 -6.17 -15.92 36.19
C THR A 21 -5.97 -14.46 35.77
N GLU A 22 -6.44 -13.52 36.58
CA GLU A 22 -6.23 -12.08 36.32
C GLU A 22 -4.75 -11.73 36.09
N ALA A 23 -3.84 -12.41 36.80
CA ALA A 23 -2.40 -12.26 36.63
C ALA A 23 -1.91 -12.77 35.26
N GLU A 24 -2.40 -13.93 34.80
CA GLU A 24 -2.09 -14.47 33.47
C GLU A 24 -2.69 -13.59 32.36
N ILE A 25 -3.90 -13.03 32.57
CA ILE A 25 -4.52 -12.08 31.64
C ILE A 25 -3.65 -10.83 31.50
N GLN A 26 -3.23 -10.21 32.61
CA GLN A 26 -2.38 -9.03 32.56
C GLN A 26 -1.01 -9.30 31.93
N GLN A 27 -0.44 -10.48 32.19
CA GLN A 27 0.80 -10.88 31.56
C GLN A 27 0.62 -11.08 30.05
N MET A 28 -0.45 -11.74 29.63
CA MET A 28 -0.79 -11.91 28.20
C MET A 28 -1.06 -10.57 27.50
N VAL A 29 -1.70 -9.60 28.17
CA VAL A 29 -1.91 -8.26 27.60
C VAL A 29 -0.58 -7.55 27.39
N LYS A 30 0.31 -7.58 28.38
CA LYS A 30 1.64 -6.96 28.27
C LYS A 30 2.50 -7.61 27.18
N ASP A 31 2.46 -8.95 27.10
CA ASP A 31 3.16 -9.69 26.06
C ASP A 31 2.58 -9.38 24.68
N ALA A 32 1.25 -9.23 24.56
CA ALA A 32 0.60 -8.82 23.32
C ALA A 32 1.00 -7.40 22.89
N GLU A 33 1.09 -6.45 23.82
CA GLU A 33 1.52 -5.07 23.53
C GLU A 33 2.98 -5.01 23.06
N LEU A 34 3.87 -5.78 23.70
CA LEU A 34 5.27 -5.86 23.29
C LEU A 34 5.43 -6.49 21.91
N ASN A 35 4.68 -7.55 21.62
CA ASN A 35 4.70 -8.20 20.31
C ASN A 35 4.06 -7.31 19.23
N ALA A 36 3.00 -6.56 19.56
CA ALA A 36 2.38 -5.63 18.61
C ALA A 36 3.37 -4.56 18.12
N ALA A 37 4.23 -4.05 19.00
CA ALA A 37 5.28 -3.10 18.62
C ALA A 37 6.35 -3.73 17.71
N GLU A 38 6.76 -4.96 18.00
CA GLU A 38 7.73 -5.71 17.17
C GLU A 38 7.14 -6.08 15.80
N ASP A 39 5.87 -6.50 15.75
CA ASP A 39 5.18 -6.83 14.52
C ASP A 39 4.94 -5.58 13.66
N HIS A 40 4.65 -4.42 14.28
CA HIS A 40 4.59 -3.15 13.56
C HIS A 40 5.93 -2.80 12.90
N ARG A 41 7.05 -2.96 13.63
CA ARG A 41 8.39 -2.72 13.07
C ARG A 41 8.71 -3.64 11.90
N LYS A 42 8.36 -4.94 12.00
CA LYS A 42 8.53 -5.89 10.90
C LYS A 42 7.68 -5.51 9.69
N LEU A 43 6.43 -5.11 9.93
CA LEU A 43 5.52 -4.65 8.87
C LEU A 43 6.09 -3.44 8.14
N GLU A 44 6.59 -2.44 8.88
CA GLU A 44 7.23 -1.25 8.30
C GLU A 44 8.47 -1.61 7.47
N LEU A 45 9.31 -2.55 7.96
CA LEU A 45 10.48 -3.01 7.20
C LEU A 45 10.07 -3.69 5.89
N VAL A 46 9.05 -4.55 5.93
CA VAL A 46 8.52 -5.22 4.73
C VAL A 46 7.91 -4.21 3.76
N GLN A 47 7.17 -3.21 4.26
CA GLN A 47 6.64 -2.14 3.43
C GLN A 47 7.75 -1.32 2.77
N ALA A 48 8.80 -0.94 3.51
CA ALA A 48 9.95 -0.23 2.96
C ALA A 48 10.65 -1.07 1.87
N ARG A 49 10.86 -2.38 2.11
CA ARG A 49 11.42 -3.31 1.11
C ARG A 49 10.57 -3.38 -0.15
N ASN A 50 9.25 -3.52 -0.02
CA ASN A 50 8.34 -3.59 -1.17
C ASN A 50 8.32 -2.27 -1.96
N GLN A 51 8.34 -1.13 -1.28
CA GLN A 51 8.41 0.19 -1.93
C GLN A 51 9.72 0.36 -2.70
N ALA A 52 10.84 0.00 -2.08
CA ALA A 52 12.16 0.05 -2.70
C ALA A 52 12.25 -0.88 -3.92
N ASP A 53 11.75 -2.12 -3.83
CA ASP A 53 11.75 -3.08 -4.94
C ASP A 53 10.86 -2.61 -6.10
N ALA A 54 9.67 -2.09 -5.81
CA ALA A 54 8.79 -1.50 -6.80
C ALA A 54 9.46 -0.32 -7.53
N MET A 55 10.19 0.53 -6.79
CA MET A 55 10.95 1.64 -7.35
C MET A 55 12.10 1.14 -8.25
N VAL A 56 12.90 0.18 -7.77
CA VAL A 56 14.00 -0.42 -8.55
C VAL A 56 13.49 -0.99 -9.87
N HIS A 57 12.38 -1.72 -9.84
CA HIS A 57 11.77 -2.28 -11.05
C HIS A 57 11.30 -1.18 -12.01
N SER A 58 10.60 -0.15 -11.50
CA SER A 58 10.10 0.97 -12.31
C SER A 58 11.24 1.75 -12.98
N VAL A 59 12.30 2.06 -12.21
CA VAL A 59 13.46 2.79 -12.71
C VAL A 59 14.25 1.95 -13.71
N LYS A 60 14.46 0.64 -13.46
CA LYS A 60 15.11 -0.27 -14.42
C LYS A 60 14.38 -0.32 -15.75
N LYS A 61 13.05 -0.45 -15.71
CA LYS A 61 12.22 -0.45 -16.92
C LYS A 61 12.38 0.86 -17.68
N SER A 62 12.20 1.97 -16.96
CA SER A 62 12.33 3.32 -17.52
C SER A 62 13.71 3.57 -18.11
N LEU A 63 14.77 3.06 -17.48
CA LEU A 63 16.14 3.18 -17.97
C LEU A 63 16.37 2.36 -19.24
N GLY A 64 15.71 1.20 -19.37
CA GLY A 64 15.73 0.41 -20.61
C GLY A 64 14.99 1.08 -21.77
N GLU A 65 13.89 1.79 -21.49
CA GLU A 65 13.04 2.41 -22.51
C GLU A 65 13.51 3.84 -22.90
N HIS A 66 14.02 4.61 -21.94
CA HIS A 66 14.36 6.02 -22.11
C HIS A 66 15.83 6.35 -21.80
N GLY A 67 16.65 5.35 -21.45
CA GLY A 67 18.06 5.56 -21.09
C GLY A 67 18.92 6.14 -22.21
N ASP A 68 18.52 5.97 -23.47
CA ASP A 68 19.20 6.56 -24.63
C ASP A 68 18.94 8.07 -24.77
N LYS A 69 17.92 8.60 -24.08
CA LYS A 69 17.59 10.03 -24.02
C LYS A 69 18.30 10.76 -22.87
N LEU A 70 19.01 10.02 -22.01
CA LEU A 70 19.78 10.56 -20.89
C LEU A 70 21.25 10.72 -21.28
N ASP A 71 21.94 11.64 -20.62
CA ASP A 71 23.39 11.72 -20.75
C ASP A 71 24.06 10.53 -20.02
N THR A 72 25.29 10.20 -20.44
CA THR A 72 26.03 9.06 -19.88
C THR A 72 26.27 9.23 -18.38
N ALA A 73 26.47 10.47 -17.92
CA ALA A 73 26.74 10.76 -16.51
C ALA A 73 25.51 10.52 -15.61
N ASP A 74 24.31 10.89 -16.06
CA ASP A 74 23.06 10.64 -15.34
C ASP A 74 22.70 9.15 -15.40
N LYS A 75 22.94 8.48 -16.53
CA LYS A 75 22.75 7.02 -16.66
C LYS A 75 23.63 6.25 -15.67
N GLU A 76 24.92 6.57 -15.59
CA GLU A 76 25.84 5.95 -14.64
C GLU A 76 25.44 6.20 -13.18
N LYS A 77 24.97 7.41 -12.84
CA LYS A 77 24.46 7.72 -11.49
C LYS A 77 23.24 6.90 -11.13
N ILE A 78 22.29 6.74 -12.06
CA ILE A 78 21.08 5.93 -11.85
C ILE A 78 21.46 4.46 -11.70
N GLU A 79 22.36 3.93 -12.54
CA GLU A 79 22.83 2.54 -12.44
C GLU A 79 23.58 2.26 -11.12
N ALA A 80 24.38 3.22 -10.64
CA ALA A 80 25.02 3.13 -9.33
C ALA A 80 23.99 3.13 -8.20
N ALA A 81 23.03 4.07 -8.22
CA ALA A 81 21.97 4.13 -7.21
C ALA A 81 21.08 2.87 -7.19
N LEU A 82 20.81 2.29 -8.37
CA LEU A 82 20.10 1.01 -8.50
C LEU A 82 20.85 -0.12 -7.80
N LYS A 83 22.16 -0.26 -8.05
CA LYS A 83 22.98 -1.29 -7.38
C LYS A 83 23.03 -1.10 -5.87
N GLU A 84 23.21 0.13 -5.40
CA GLU A 84 23.23 0.43 -3.97
C GLU A 84 21.89 0.12 -3.28
N THR A 85 20.78 0.38 -3.96
CA THR A 85 19.43 0.05 -3.46
C THR A 85 19.21 -1.46 -3.42
N GLU A 86 19.64 -2.20 -4.45
CA GLU A 86 19.59 -3.66 -4.48
C GLU A 86 20.47 -4.32 -3.41
N GLU A 87 21.63 -3.74 -3.11
CA GLU A 87 22.48 -4.20 -2.03
C GLU A 87 21.84 -3.93 -0.66
N ALA A 88 21.24 -2.75 -0.46
CA ALA A 88 20.51 -2.43 0.78
C ALA A 88 19.30 -3.35 0.99
N LEU A 89 18.59 -3.72 -0.08
CA LEU A 89 17.46 -4.65 -0.05
C LEU A 89 17.82 -6.07 0.44
N LYS A 90 19.08 -6.49 0.30
CA LYS A 90 19.57 -7.77 0.85
C LYS A 90 19.76 -7.73 2.37
N GLY A 91 19.81 -6.54 2.96
CA GLY A 91 19.90 -6.32 4.40
C GLY A 91 18.54 -6.20 5.08
N GLU A 92 18.56 -5.91 6.38
CA GLU A 92 17.36 -5.72 7.22
C GLU A 92 17.29 -4.33 7.86
N ASP A 93 18.11 -3.39 7.38
CA ASP A 93 18.16 -2.03 7.90
C ASP A 93 17.16 -1.14 7.14
N LYS A 94 16.03 -0.86 7.79
CA LYS A 94 14.97 0.02 7.26
C LYS A 94 15.52 1.40 6.88
N ALA A 95 16.36 2.00 7.73
CA ALA A 95 16.87 3.35 7.48
C ALA A 95 17.82 3.38 6.27
N ALA A 96 18.63 2.33 6.10
CA ALA A 96 19.48 2.19 4.92
C ALA A 96 18.64 2.02 3.64
N ILE A 97 17.60 1.19 3.68
CA ILE A 97 16.69 0.96 2.54
C ILE A 97 15.99 2.26 2.16
N GLU A 98 15.45 3.01 3.12
CA GLU A 98 14.78 4.28 2.88
C GLU A 98 15.74 5.32 2.29
N ALA A 99 16.93 5.49 2.87
CA ALA A 99 17.92 6.43 2.38
C ALA A 99 18.40 6.11 0.95
N LYS A 100 18.63 4.83 0.63
CA LYS A 100 19.00 4.42 -0.73
C LYS A 100 17.84 4.59 -1.72
N THR A 101 16.61 4.34 -1.28
CA THR A 101 15.41 4.57 -2.09
C THR A 101 15.22 6.06 -2.40
N GLU A 102 15.46 6.96 -1.44
CA GLU A 102 15.43 8.41 -1.68
C GLU A 102 16.54 8.87 -2.64
N LEU A 103 17.75 8.30 -2.53
CA LEU A 103 18.83 8.57 -3.48
C LEU A 103 18.48 8.10 -4.90
N LEU A 104 17.90 6.90 -5.03
CA LEU A 104 17.40 6.38 -6.30
C LEU A 104 16.30 7.29 -6.86
N MET A 105 15.35 7.73 -6.05
CA MET A 105 14.29 8.65 -6.44
C MET A 105 14.86 9.98 -6.93
N THR A 106 15.84 10.54 -6.22
CA THR A 106 16.50 11.81 -6.60
C THR A 106 17.28 11.66 -7.91
N ALA A 107 18.06 10.58 -8.06
CA ALA A 107 18.81 10.32 -9.29
C ALA A 107 17.89 10.05 -10.49
N SER A 108 16.73 9.43 -10.25
CA SER A 108 15.74 9.10 -11.27
C SER A 108 14.73 10.22 -11.56
N GLN A 109 14.77 11.38 -10.89
CA GLN A 109 13.86 12.51 -11.20
C GLN A 109 13.93 12.92 -12.68
N LYS A 110 15.14 13.10 -13.21
CA LYS A 110 15.34 13.46 -14.63
C LYS A 110 14.79 12.40 -15.58
N LEU A 111 14.89 11.12 -15.20
CA LEU A 111 14.31 10.00 -15.96
C LEU A 111 12.79 10.04 -15.87
N GLY A 112 12.24 10.29 -14.68
CA GLY A 112 10.81 10.40 -14.42
C GLY A 112 10.13 11.49 -15.24
N GLU A 113 10.78 12.65 -15.40
CA GLU A 113 10.28 13.73 -16.28
C GLU A 113 10.14 13.28 -17.74
N LYS A 114 11.10 12.50 -18.24
CA LYS A 114 11.07 11.96 -19.62
C LYS A 114 10.03 10.86 -19.78
N VAL A 115 9.95 9.94 -18.82
CA VAL A 115 8.94 8.86 -18.80
C VAL A 115 7.54 9.45 -18.73
N TYR A 116 7.31 10.47 -17.88
CA TYR A 116 6.01 11.11 -17.75
C TYR A 116 5.60 11.87 -19.02
N ALA A 117 6.55 12.57 -19.66
CA ALA A 117 6.31 13.23 -20.94
C ALA A 117 5.94 12.23 -22.04
N ASP A 118 6.66 11.10 -22.12
CA ASP A 118 6.38 10.05 -23.10
C ASP A 118 5.08 9.29 -22.78
N ALA A 119 4.74 9.07 -21.51
CA ALA A 119 3.49 8.46 -21.08
C ALA A 119 2.27 9.35 -21.42
N GLN A 120 2.38 10.66 -21.22
CA GLN A 120 1.34 11.61 -21.62
C GLN A 120 1.17 11.66 -23.15
N ALA A 121 2.27 11.58 -23.90
CA ALA A 121 2.22 11.48 -25.36
C ALA A 121 1.58 10.16 -25.83
N ALA A 122 1.88 9.04 -25.16
CA ALA A 122 1.27 7.74 -25.45
C ALA A 122 -0.23 7.71 -25.12
N GLN A 123 -0.65 8.35 -24.02
CA GLN A 123 -2.05 8.47 -23.64
C GLN A 123 -2.85 9.35 -24.62
N ALA A 124 -2.24 10.45 -25.09
CA ALA A 124 -2.83 11.30 -26.14
C ALA A 124 -2.95 10.57 -27.50
N ALA A 125 -1.99 9.70 -27.83
CA ALA A 125 -2.04 8.87 -29.02
C ALA A 125 -3.09 7.74 -28.91
N ALA A 126 -3.28 7.17 -27.71
CA ALA A 126 -4.32 6.17 -27.45
C ALA A 126 -5.74 6.78 -27.48
N GLY A 127 -5.91 8.05 -27.10
CA GLY A 127 -7.16 8.80 -27.26
C GLY A 127 -7.50 9.17 -28.71
N ALA A 128 -6.51 9.18 -29.62
CA ALA A 128 -6.70 9.50 -31.04
C ALA A 128 -6.99 8.27 -31.92
N ALA A 129 -6.91 7.05 -31.39
CA ALA A 129 -7.26 5.81 -32.08
C ALA A 129 -8.76 5.46 -32.01
N ALA A 130 -9.56 6.23 -31.26
CA ALA A 130 -11.01 6.28 -31.38
C ALA A 130 -11.36 7.48 -32.29
N GLY A 131 -11.31 7.25 -33.61
CA GLY A 131 -11.51 8.28 -34.62
C GLY A 131 -12.89 8.96 -34.56
N PRO A 132 -13.03 10.16 -35.15
CA PRO A 132 -14.30 10.85 -35.30
C PRO A 132 -15.04 10.28 -36.51
N GLU A 133 -15.88 9.26 -36.32
CA GLU A 133 -16.91 8.90 -37.29
C GLU A 133 -18.26 8.79 -36.58
N GLY A 134 -19.13 9.75 -36.86
CA GLY A 134 -20.45 9.83 -36.28
C GLY A 134 -21.33 10.84 -37.01
N ASP A 135 -21.63 10.57 -38.29
CA ASP A 135 -22.86 11.03 -38.92
C ASP A 135 -23.90 9.91 -38.75
N ALA A 136 -24.91 10.17 -37.93
CA ALA A 136 -25.98 9.25 -37.51
C ALA A 136 -27.10 9.18 -38.59
N PRO A 137 -28.27 8.51 -38.40
CA PRO A 137 -28.71 7.62 -37.31
C PRO A 137 -29.40 6.31 -37.82
N GLN A 138 -29.64 5.32 -36.94
CA GLN A 138 -30.99 4.79 -36.63
C GLN A 138 -30.96 3.50 -35.78
N ALA A 139 -31.66 3.60 -34.64
CA ALA A 139 -32.45 2.60 -33.93
C ALA A 139 -31.79 1.37 -33.24
N ALA A 140 -31.94 1.43 -31.91
CA ALA A 140 -32.35 0.33 -31.02
C ALA A 140 -31.29 -0.65 -30.49
N SER A 141 -30.72 -0.34 -29.32
CA SER A 141 -31.21 -0.87 -28.02
C SER A 141 -30.13 -0.84 -26.90
N ALA A 142 -30.41 -0.01 -25.89
CA ALA A 142 -30.18 -0.20 -24.46
C ALA A 142 -28.76 -0.33 -23.85
N LYS A 143 -28.42 0.74 -23.09
CA LYS A 143 -27.79 0.80 -21.75
C LYS A 143 -26.35 0.25 -21.58
N ALA A 144 -25.41 0.94 -20.94
CA ALA A 144 -25.40 2.24 -20.29
C ALA A 144 -23.93 2.67 -20.11
N SER A 145 -23.70 3.97 -20.22
CA SER A 145 -22.42 4.65 -20.09
C SER A 145 -21.69 4.32 -18.79
N ALA A 146 -20.40 4.04 -18.93
CA ALA A 146 -19.40 4.31 -17.93
C ALA A 146 -19.35 5.83 -17.71
N ASP A 147 -19.64 6.27 -16.50
CA ASP A 147 -19.31 7.60 -16.02
C ASP A 147 -18.38 7.40 -14.83
N ASP A 148 -17.10 7.36 -15.15
CA ASP A 148 -15.97 7.23 -14.24
C ASP A 148 -15.66 8.61 -13.63
N ASN A 149 -16.62 9.11 -12.83
CA ASN A 149 -16.43 10.25 -11.94
C ASN A 149 -16.22 9.71 -10.51
N VAL A 150 -15.06 9.07 -10.28
CA VAL A 150 -14.57 8.78 -8.94
C VAL A 150 -14.14 10.11 -8.31
N VAL A 151 -15.12 10.78 -7.69
CA VAL A 151 -14.86 11.90 -6.78
C VAL A 151 -14.48 11.29 -5.44
N ASP A 152 -13.23 11.50 -5.04
CA ASP A 152 -12.65 11.08 -3.76
C ASP A 152 -13.46 11.67 -2.60
N ALA A 153 -14.35 10.87 -2.03
CA ALA A 153 -15.18 11.29 -0.91
C ALA A 153 -14.32 11.22 0.35
N GLU A 154 -13.79 12.37 0.77
CA GLU A 154 -13.11 12.54 2.06
C GLU A 154 -14.00 12.01 3.20
N PHE A 155 -13.62 10.85 3.75
CA PHE A 155 -14.24 10.28 4.95
C PHE A 155 -13.86 11.13 6.17
N LYS A 156 -14.78 12.00 6.60
CA LYS A 156 -14.69 12.65 7.91
C LYS A 156 -15.25 11.70 8.97
N GLU A 157 -14.33 11.16 9.78
CA GLU A 157 -14.60 10.40 10.99
C GLU A 157 -15.55 11.16 11.92
N VAL A 158 -16.79 10.68 12.02
CA VAL A 158 -17.78 11.22 12.97
C VAL A 158 -17.45 10.61 14.33
N LYS A 159 -16.87 11.43 15.21
CA LYS A 159 -16.61 11.11 16.61
C LYS A 159 -17.86 10.54 17.28
N ASP A 160 -17.73 9.30 17.75
CA ASP A 160 -18.68 8.63 18.63
C ASP A 160 -19.00 9.50 19.86
N LYS A 161 -20.29 9.72 20.07
CA LYS A 161 -20.85 10.10 21.37
C LYS A 161 -22.19 9.40 21.54
N LYS A 162 -22.18 8.26 22.23
CA LYS A 162 -23.02 7.97 23.40
C LYS A 162 -22.73 6.60 23.99
#